data_AF-A0A2T2R283-F1
#
_entry.id   AF-A0A2T2R283-F1
#
_cell.length_a   1.000
_cell.length_b   1.000
_cell.length_c   1.000
_cell.angle_alpha   90.00
_cell.angle_beta   90.00
_cell.angle_gamma   90.00
#
_symmetry.space_group_name_H-M   'P 1'
#
loop_
_entity.id
_entity.type
_entity.pdbx_description
1 polymer ?
#
loop_
_entity_poly.entity_id
_entity_poly.type
_entity_poly.pdbx_seq_one_letter_code
_entity_poly.pdbx_strand_id
1 'polypeptide(L)' 'MNVTAMISLSLAVINILPIPALDGGRIFFVLMEKIMGKRVPERWERLAHTAGFALLMGLIIIVTYRDIIRVF' A
#
# COMPACT_ATOMS: atom_id res chain seq x y z
N MET A 1 -21.35 19.67 -0.92
CA MET A 1 -20.04 19.76 -1.60
C MET A 1 -18.83 19.57 -0.67
N ASN A 2 -18.91 19.78 0.66
CA ASN A 2 -17.75 19.61 1.56
C ASN A 2 -17.38 18.15 1.91
N VAL A 3 -18.36 17.26 2.12
CA VAL A 3 -18.07 15.87 2.54
C VAL A 3 -17.29 15.11 1.46
N THR A 4 -17.71 15.22 0.20
CA THR A 4 -17.01 14.61 -0.93
C THR A 4 -15.57 15.12 -1.05
N ALA A 5 -15.34 16.43 -0.86
CA ALA A 5 -14.00 17.00 -0.89
C ALA A 5 -13.11 16.46 0.24
N MET A 6 -13.64 16.29 1.46
CA MET A 6 -12.89 15.71 2.58
C MET A 6 -12.56 14.22 2.36
N ILE A 7 -13.50 13.46 1.80
CA ILE A 7 -13.28 12.04 1.44
C ILE A 7 -12.22 11.94 0.34
N SER A 8 -12.34 12.74 -0.73
CA SER A 8 -11.35 12.78 -1.81
C SER A 8 -9.95 13.15 -1.31
N LEU A 9 -9.84 14.14 -0.42
CA LEU A 9 -8.55 14.53 0.16
C LEU A 9 -7.97 13.41 1.03
N SER A 10 -8.79 12.74 1.83
CA SER A 10 -8.36 11.62 2.67
C SER A 10 -7.88 10.43 1.82
N LEU A 11 -8.61 10.11 0.74
CA LEU A 11 -8.22 9.06 -0.21
C LEU A 11 -6.94 9.43 -0.97
N ALA A 12 -6.77 10.71 -1.34
CA ALA A 12 -5.55 11.18 -1.99
C ALA A 12 -4.34 11.05 -1.06
N VAL A 13 -4.46 11.42 0.22
CA VAL A 13 -3.39 11.27 1.21
C VAL A 13 -3.03 9.79 1.39
N ILE A 14 -4.01 8.91 1.55
CA ILE A 14 -3.77 7.47 1.72
C ILE A 14 -3.10 6.88 0.47
N ASN A 15 -3.56 7.23 -0.73
CA ASN A 15 -3.00 6.69 -1.98
C ASN A 15 -1.59 7.19 -2.28
N ILE A 16 -1.15 8.34 -1.73
CA ILE A 16 0.22 8.83 -1.92
C ILE A 16 1.22 8.12 -0.99
N LEU A 17 0.75 7.45 0.08
CA LEU A 17 1.64 6.74 0.98
C LEU A 17 2.39 5.63 0.22
N PRO A 18 3.69 5.42 0.53
CA PRO A 18 4.52 4.41 -0.13
C PRO A 18 4.23 3.02 0.46
N ILE A 19 2.97 2.58 0.38
CA ILE A 19 2.52 1.27 0.86
C ILE A 19 2.41 0.35 -0.35
N PRO A 20 3.04 -0.84 -0.32
CA PRO A 20 2.86 -1.84 -1.36
C PRO A 20 1.38 -2.24 -1.45
N ALA A 21 0.83 -2.24 -2.66
CA ALA A 21 -0.59 -2.35 -3.04
C ALA A 21 -1.37 -1.03 -3.25
N LEU A 22 -0.78 0.15 -2.97
CA LEU A 22 -1.37 1.46 -3.31
C LEU A 22 -0.64 2.15 -4.48
N ASP A 23 -1.31 3.09 -5.15
CA ASP A 23 -0.79 3.84 -6.30
C ASP A 23 0.51 4.61 -5.97
N GLY A 24 0.63 5.14 -4.76
CA GLY A 24 1.79 5.89 -4.26
C GLY A 24 3.05 5.05 -4.06
N GLY A 25 2.90 3.74 -3.80
CA GLY A 25 4.03 2.81 -3.75
C GLY A 25 4.75 2.74 -5.10
N ARG A 26 3.99 2.62 -6.18
CA ARG A 26 4.52 2.64 -7.55
C ARG A 26 5.15 3.98 -7.92
N ILE A 27 4.49 5.09 -7.56
CA ILE A 27 5.03 6.44 -7.78
C ILE A 27 6.36 6.61 -7.04
N PHE A 28 6.48 6.10 -5.81
CA PHE A 28 7.72 6.14 -5.04
C PHE A 28 8.86 5.37 -5.71
N PHE A 29 8.60 4.16 -6.23
CA PHE A 29 9.60 3.40 -6.98
C PHE A 29 10.07 4.14 -8.24
N VAL A 30 9.14 4.71 -9.03
CA VAL A 30 9.48 5.49 -10.23
C VAL A 30 10.24 6.77 -9.88
N LEU A 31 9.91 7.42 -8.77
CA LEU A 31 10.64 8.59 -8.28
C LEU A 31 12.07 8.20 -7.86
N MET A 32 12.23 7.06 -7.18
CA MET A 32 13.54 6.50 -6.85
C MET A 32 14.34 6.13 -8.11
N GLU A 33 13.73 5.54 -9.12
CA GLU A 33 14.39 5.26 -10.42
C GLU A 33 14.91 6.55 -11.06
N LYS A 34 14.10 7.62 -11.04
CA LYS A 34 14.47 8.92 -11.61
C LYS A 34 15.63 9.57 -10.85
N ILE A 35 15.68 9.40 -9.52
CA ILE A 35 16.77 9.91 -8.68
C ILE A 35 18.05 9.06 -8.83
N MET A 36 17.92 7.74 -8.85
CA MET A 36 19.05 6.80 -8.96
C MET A 36 19.59 6.67 -10.39
N GLY A 37 18.85 7.15 -11.40
CA GLY A 37 19.24 7.08 -12.81
C GLY A 37 19.30 5.65 -13.39
N LYS A 38 18.83 4.66 -12.64
CA LYS A 38 18.80 3.24 -13.02
C LYS A 38 17.39 2.69 -12.85
N ARG A 39 16.92 1.95 -13.85
CA ARG A 39 15.62 1.26 -13.79
C ARG A 39 15.65 0.20 -12.69
N VAL A 40 14.73 0.29 -11.76
CA VAL A 40 14.37 -0.77 -10.84
C VAL A 40 13.70 -1.84 -11.69
N PRO A 41 14.22 -3.07 -11.75
CA PRO A 41 13.61 -4.09 -12.57
C PRO A 41 12.17 -4.33 -12.11
N GLU A 42 11.20 -4.34 -13.03
CA GLU A 42 9.77 -4.57 -12.74
C GLU A 42 9.49 -5.83 -11.91
N ARG A 43 10.44 -6.79 -11.93
CA ARG A 43 10.39 -7.99 -11.09
C ARG A 43 10.43 -7.64 -9.60
N TRP A 44 11.22 -6.64 -9.20
CA TRP A 44 11.30 -6.15 -7.82
C TRP A 44 10.05 -5.37 -7.42
N GLU A 45 9.50 -4.55 -8.31
CA GLU A 45 8.22 -3.86 -8.08
C GLU A 45 7.09 -4.88 -7.85
N ARG A 46 6.95 -5.86 -8.75
CA ARG A 46 5.96 -6.95 -8.61
C ARG A 46 6.18 -7.76 -7.33
N LEU A 47 7.42 -8.08 -7.00
CA LEU A 47 7.72 -8.85 -5.78
C LEU A 47 7.37 -8.05 -4.52
N ALA A 48 7.72 -6.75 -4.47
CA ALA A 48 7.40 -5.88 -3.36
C ALA A 48 5.87 -5.71 -3.19
N HIS A 49 5.14 -5.52 -4.30
CA HIS A 49 3.68 -5.47 -4.28
C HIS A 49 3.07 -6.78 -3.78
N THR A 50 3.47 -7.92 -4.33
CA THR A 50 2.93 -9.24 -3.94
C THR A 50 3.28 -9.58 -2.49
N ALA A 51 4.51 -9.31 -2.04
CA ALA A 51 4.93 -9.54 -0.67
C ALA A 51 4.18 -8.65 0.32
N GLY A 52 4.01 -7.36 0.01
CA GLY A 52 3.23 -6.43 0.82
C GLY A 52 1.76 -6.80 0.89
N PHE A 53 1.18 -7.22 -0.24
CA PHE A 53 -0.20 -7.71 -0.28
C PHE A 53 -0.38 -9.00 0.54
N ALA A 54 0.53 -9.96 0.41
CA ALA A 54 0.50 -11.19 1.21
C ALA A 54 0.65 -10.90 2.72
N LEU A 55 1.52 -9.96 3.09
CA LEU A 55 1.68 -9.50 4.48
C LEU A 55 0.38 -8.87 5.00
N LEU A 56 -0.24 -7.97 4.24
CA LEU A 56 -1.51 -7.35 4.60
C LEU A 56 -2.62 -8.39 4.79
N MET A 57 -2.76 -9.33 3.85
CA MET A 57 -3.72 -10.43 3.95
C MET A 57 -3.46 -11.29 5.20
N GLY A 58 -2.19 -11.63 5.47
CA GLY A 58 -1.81 -12.36 6.68
C GLY A 58 -2.16 -11.60 7.95
N LEU A 59 -1.88 -10.30 8.01
CA LEU A 59 -2.25 -9.44 9.15
C LEU A 59 -3.76 -9.40 9.35
N ILE A 60 -4.56 -9.26 8.28
CA ILE A 60 -6.02 -9.30 8.36
C ILE A 60 -6.48 -10.62 8.99
N ILE A 61 -5.94 -11.75 8.54
CA ILE A 61 -6.31 -13.07 9.08
C ILE A 61 -5.94 -13.17 10.56
N ILE A 62 -4.72 -12.78 10.93
CA ILE A 62 -4.22 -12.84 12.31
C ILE A 62 -5.07 -11.96 13.24
N VAL A 63 -5.33 -10.72 12.84
CA VAL A 63 -6.15 -9.78 13.62
C VAL A 63 -7.57 -10.30 13.74
N THR A 64 -8.18 -10.75 12.64
CA THR A 64 -9.54 -11.31 12.64
C THR A 64 -9.64 -12.54 13.54
N TYR A 65 -8.67 -13.46 13.48
CA TYR A 65 -8.63 -14.64 14.34
C TYR A 65 -8.49 -14.27 15.81
N ARG A 66 -7.64 -13.30 16.12
CA ARG A 66 -7.44 -12.79 17.49
C ARG A 66 -8.70 -12.11 18.01
N ASP A 67 -9.40 -11.36 17.17
CA ASP A 67 -10.66 -10.71 17.52
C ASP A 67 -11.75 -11.75 17.77
N ILE A 68 -11.85 -12.80 16.95
CA ILE A 68 -12.79 -13.92 17.17
C ILE A 68 -12.52 -14.60 18.52
N ILE A 69 -11.27 -14.98 18.81
CA ILE A 69 -10.93 -15.62 20.09
C ILE A 69 -11.19 -14.71 21.28
N ARG A 70 -10.97 -13.40 21.14
CA ARG A 70 -11.17 -12.45 22.24
C ARG A 70 -12.66 -12.21 22.52
N VAL A 71 -13.51 -12.32 21.50
CA VAL A 71 -14.95 -12.04 21.58
C VAL A 71 -15.75 -13.24 22.11
N PHE A 72 -15.28 -14.47 21.89
CA PHE A 72 -15.85 -15.70 22.44
C PHE A 72 -15.15 -16.14 23.74
#